data_AF-A0A530QKT9-F1
#
_entry.id   AF-A0A530QKT9-F1
#
_cell.length_a   1.000
_cell.length_b   1.000
_cell.length_c   1.000
_cell.angle_alpha   90.00
_cell.angle_beta   90.00
_cell.angle_gamma   90.00
#
_symmetry.space_group_name_H-M   'P 1'
#
loop_
_entity.id
_entity.type
_entity.pdbx_description
1 polymer ?
#
loop_
_entity_poly.entity_id
_entity_poly.type
_entity_poly.pdbx_seq_one_letter_code
_entity_poly.pdbx_strand_id
1 'polypeptide(L)'
;RLGLSGFIDGSSDRCRRIAARLVDMKATALAGRIDEIPSRLMALRIEERPDAAIRELGKLVLLAKAWRSAPDDPELKRLVSTSETREQVLANPDARQVESFWEVLGEKIESRRDGLVSHSTWLLDLKSTTPQFAVLLDY
;
A
#
# COMPACT_ATOMS: atom_id res chain seq x y z
N ARG A 1 -14.12 -26.86 9.40
CA ARG A 1 -12.74 -26.91 8.88
C ARG A 1 -12.30 -25.47 8.61
N LEU A 2 -11.47 -24.86 9.46
CA LEU A 2 -11.01 -23.48 9.26
C LEU A 2 -9.49 -23.51 9.11
N GLY A 3 -9.05 -23.60 7.86
CA GLY A 3 -7.68 -23.37 7.45
C GLY A 3 -7.59 -22.13 6.59
N LEU A 4 -6.43 -21.89 5.99
CA LEU A 4 -6.18 -20.74 5.12
C LEU A 4 -7.15 -20.66 3.93
N SER A 5 -7.63 -21.80 3.42
CA SER A 5 -8.68 -21.88 2.40
C SER A 5 -9.97 -21.18 2.83
N GLY A 6 -10.44 -21.42 4.07
CA GLY A 6 -11.64 -20.76 4.58
C GLY A 6 -11.46 -19.25 4.84
N PHE A 7 -10.22 -18.79 5.02
CA PHE A 7 -9.93 -17.35 4.99
C PHE A 7 -10.03 -16.79 3.57
N ILE A 8 -9.41 -17.46 2.58
CA ILE A 8 -9.41 -17.02 1.19
C ILE A 8 -10.85 -16.89 0.66
N ASP A 9 -11.69 -17.90 0.92
CA ASP A 9 -13.09 -17.92 0.47
C ASP A 9 -13.92 -16.77 1.07
N GLY A 10 -13.65 -16.40 2.32
CA GLY A 10 -14.34 -15.32 3.03
C GLY A 10 -13.56 -14.00 3.10
N SER A 11 -12.51 -13.84 2.30
CA SER A 11 -11.53 -12.76 2.45
C SER A 11 -12.16 -11.38 2.23
N SER A 12 -13.03 -11.24 1.23
CA SER A 12 -13.72 -9.98 0.90
C SER A 12 -14.47 -9.40 2.10
N ASP A 13 -15.41 -10.16 2.68
CA ASP A 13 -16.27 -9.67 3.77
C ASP A 13 -15.51 -9.51 5.09
N ARG A 14 -14.47 -10.32 5.32
CA ARG A 14 -13.65 -10.22 6.53
C ARG A 14 -12.74 -8.98 6.46
N CYS A 15 -12.02 -8.80 5.35
CA CYS A 15 -11.15 -7.65 5.14
C CYS A 15 -11.93 -6.34 5.19
N ARG A 16 -13.08 -6.25 4.51
CA ARG A 16 -13.92 -5.05 4.53
C ARG A 16 -14.39 -4.65 5.92
N ARG A 17 -14.83 -5.62 6.73
CA ARG A 17 -15.24 -5.36 8.13
C ARG A 17 -14.07 -4.89 9.00
N ILE A 18 -12.88 -5.44 8.79
CA ILE A 18 -11.69 -5.02 9.54
C ILE A 18 -11.27 -3.61 9.10
N ALA A 19 -11.24 -3.34 7.79
CA ALA A 19 -10.91 -2.05 7.23
C ALA A 19 -11.84 -0.94 7.76
N ALA A 20 -13.16 -1.17 7.79
CA ALA A 20 -14.12 -0.22 8.37
C ALA A 20 -13.77 0.15 9.82
N ARG A 21 -13.47 -0.84 10.67
CA ARG A 21 -13.08 -0.61 12.07
C ARG A 21 -11.75 0.14 12.18
N LEU A 22 -10.81 -0.09 11.26
CA LEU A 22 -9.55 0.64 11.22
C LEU A 22 -9.73 2.10 10.82
N VAL A 23 -10.65 2.40 9.90
CA VAL A 23 -11.02 3.78 9.56
C VAL A 23 -11.57 4.50 10.80
N ASP A 24 -12.46 3.85 11.56
CA ASP A 24 -12.98 4.41 12.82
C ASP A 24 -11.86 4.71 13.82
N MET A 25 -10.81 3.88 13.84
CA MET A 25 -9.62 4.04 14.67
C MET A 25 -8.57 5.00 14.09
N LYS A 26 -8.87 5.72 13.00
CA LYS A 26 -7.93 6.61 12.28
C LYS A 26 -6.68 5.90 11.77
N ALA A 27 -6.79 4.61 11.47
CA ALA A 27 -5.77 3.78 10.85
C ALA A 27 -6.03 3.62 9.33
N THR A 28 -6.23 4.74 8.64
CA THR A 28 -6.76 4.77 7.27
C THR A 28 -5.81 4.12 6.26
N ALA A 29 -4.50 4.33 6.39
CA ALA A 29 -3.50 3.70 5.53
C ALA A 29 -3.51 2.16 5.66
N LEU A 30 -3.58 1.66 6.90
CA LEU A 30 -3.70 0.22 7.15
C LEU A 30 -5.04 -0.35 6.68
N ALA A 31 -6.14 0.42 6.84
CA ALA A 31 -7.47 0.03 6.38
C ALA A 31 -7.49 -0.23 4.86
N GLY A 32 -6.95 0.69 4.07
CA GLY A 32 -6.87 0.55 2.61
C GLY A 32 -6.06 -0.69 2.22
N ARG A 33 -4.91 -0.90 2.86
CA ARG A 33 -4.09 -2.10 2.63
C ARG A 33 -4.85 -3.40 2.90
N ILE A 34 -5.62 -3.48 3.99
CA ILE A 34 -6.40 -4.68 4.32
C ILE A 34 -7.54 -4.88 3.31
N ASP A 35 -8.24 -3.81 2.93
CA ASP A 35 -9.36 -3.88 1.98
C ASP A 35 -8.91 -4.34 0.58
N GLU A 36 -7.66 -4.09 0.21
CA GLU A 36 -7.09 -4.51 -1.08
C GLU A 36 -6.66 -5.99 -1.12
N ILE A 37 -6.39 -6.64 0.02
CA ILE A 37 -5.90 -8.04 0.07
C ILE A 37 -6.75 -9.01 -0.78
N PRO A 38 -8.10 -9.01 -0.69
CA PRO A 38 -8.93 -9.91 -1.47
C PRO A 38 -8.72 -9.74 -2.98
N SER A 39 -8.57 -8.51 -3.46
CA SER A 39 -8.34 -8.26 -4.90
C SER A 39 -7.01 -8.86 -5.37
N ARG A 40 -5.94 -8.67 -4.60
CA ARG A 40 -4.60 -9.21 -4.88
C ARG A 40 -4.61 -10.74 -4.87
N LEU A 41 -5.32 -11.36 -3.92
CA LEU A 41 -5.46 -12.82 -3.88
C LEU A 41 -6.25 -13.37 -5.06
N MET A 42 -7.34 -12.69 -5.46
CA MET A 42 -8.19 -13.16 -6.56
C MET A 42 -7.53 -12.99 -7.94
N ALA A 43 -6.56 -12.08 -8.08
CA ALA A 43 -5.76 -11.92 -9.29
C ALA A 43 -4.77 -13.08 -9.53
N LEU A 44 -4.51 -13.90 -8.51
CA LEU A 44 -3.59 -15.04 -8.60
C LEU A 44 -4.31 -16.33 -8.96
N ARG A 45 -3.54 -17.30 -9.48
CA ARG A 45 -4.03 -18.67 -9.69
C ARG A 45 -4.36 -19.31 -8.36
N ILE A 46 -5.31 -20.24 -8.34
CA ILE A 46 -5.86 -20.79 -7.09
C ILE A 46 -4.80 -21.45 -6.21
N GLU A 47 -3.78 -22.04 -6.83
CA GLU A 47 -2.66 -22.72 -6.19
C GLU A 47 -1.71 -21.75 -5.47
N GLU A 48 -1.63 -20.49 -5.93
CA GLU A 48 -0.71 -19.46 -5.41
C GLU A 48 -1.35 -18.65 -4.26
N ARG A 49 -2.69 -18.67 -4.15
CA ARG A 49 -3.43 -17.88 -3.15
C ARG A 49 -3.07 -18.20 -1.71
N PRO A 50 -2.86 -19.48 -1.31
CA PRO A 50 -2.38 -19.82 0.03
C PRO A 50 -1.09 -19.08 0.39
N ASP A 51 -0.05 -19.22 -0.42
CA ASP A 51 1.25 -18.61 -0.12
C ASP A 51 1.19 -17.07 -0.16
N ALA A 52 0.40 -16.51 -1.05
CA ALA A 52 0.12 -15.07 -1.06
C ALA A 52 -0.61 -14.61 0.21
N ALA A 53 -1.61 -15.37 0.67
CA ALA A 53 -2.34 -15.05 1.90
C ALA A 53 -1.44 -15.12 3.14
N ILE A 54 -0.58 -16.14 3.24
CA ILE A 54 0.43 -16.24 4.32
C ILE A 54 1.33 -15.00 4.32
N ARG A 55 1.83 -14.60 3.14
CA ARG A 55 2.70 -13.41 3.02
C ARG A 55 1.98 -12.13 3.44
N GLU A 56 0.76 -11.89 2.99
CA GLU A 56 0.03 -10.68 3.36
C GLU A 56 -0.30 -10.65 4.86
N LEU A 57 -0.77 -11.76 5.43
CA LEU A 57 -1.02 -11.87 6.87
C LEU A 57 0.27 -11.70 7.69
N GLY A 58 1.38 -12.29 7.23
CA GLY A 58 2.69 -12.13 7.85
C GLY A 58 3.16 -10.68 7.88
N LYS A 59 3.00 -9.94 6.78
CA LYS A 59 3.32 -8.50 6.72
C LYS A 59 2.48 -7.69 7.72
N LEU A 60 1.19 -8.01 7.87
CA LEU A 60 0.32 -7.34 8.85
C LEU A 60 0.79 -7.60 10.29
N VAL A 61 1.18 -8.84 10.61
CA VAL A 61 1.72 -9.19 11.93
C VAL A 61 3.02 -8.45 12.21
N LEU A 62 3.93 -8.38 11.24
CA LEU A 62 5.20 -7.65 11.38
C LEU A 62 4.96 -6.16 11.58
N LEU A 63 4.06 -5.55 10.81
CA LEU A 63 3.70 -4.14 10.97
C LEU A 63 3.08 -3.87 12.34
N ALA A 64 2.16 -4.72 12.80
CA ALA A 64 1.56 -4.57 14.13
C ALA A 64 2.58 -4.70 15.27
N LYS A 65 3.56 -5.60 15.13
CA LYS A 65 4.67 -5.73 16.10
C LYS A 65 5.55 -4.48 16.09
N ALA A 66 5.96 -4.03 14.91
CA ALA A 66 6.79 -2.84 14.75
C ALA A 66 6.10 -1.58 15.32
N TRP A 67 4.82 -1.39 14.99
CA TRP A 67 4.00 -0.30 15.51
C TRP A 67 3.92 -0.31 17.03
N ARG A 68 3.76 -1.49 17.63
CA ARG A 68 3.72 -1.61 19.09
C ARG A 68 5.07 -1.26 19.74
N SER A 69 6.18 -1.61 19.10
CA SER A 69 7.52 -1.31 19.64
C SER A 69 7.93 0.15 19.45
N ALA A 70 7.50 0.80 18.37
CA ALA A 70 7.90 2.15 18.02
C ALA A 70 6.73 2.95 17.41
N PRO A 71 5.67 3.24 18.19
CA PRO A 71 4.47 3.92 17.67
C PRO A 71 4.75 5.36 17.23
N ASP A 72 5.84 5.96 17.70
CA ASP A 72 6.25 7.31 17.33
C ASP A 72 7.12 7.41 16.08
N ASP A 73 7.53 6.26 15.54
CA ASP A 73 8.28 6.21 14.29
C ASP A 73 7.45 6.81 13.13
N PRO A 74 7.95 7.83 12.41
CA PRO A 74 7.21 8.49 11.34
C PRO A 74 6.80 7.56 10.20
N GLU A 75 7.63 6.57 9.85
CA GLU A 75 7.34 5.63 8.79
C GLU A 75 6.24 4.65 9.20
N LEU A 76 6.31 4.15 10.44
CA LEU A 76 5.23 3.30 10.96
C LEU A 76 3.92 4.10 11.11
N LYS A 77 3.99 5.39 11.46
CA LYS A 77 2.82 6.30 11.47
C LYS A 77 2.19 6.40 10.09
N ARG A 78 3.00 6.60 9.03
CA ARG A 78 2.50 6.60 7.65
C ARG A 78 1.86 5.28 7.24
N LEU A 79 2.48 4.16 7.60
CA LEU A 79 1.98 2.82 7.26
C LEU A 79 0.69 2.44 7.99
N VAL A 80 0.40 3.07 9.15
CA VAL A 80 -0.76 2.75 9.98
C VAL A 80 -1.85 3.82 9.88
N SER A 81 -1.54 5.08 10.18
CA SER A 81 -2.53 6.13 10.43
C SER A 81 -2.91 6.94 9.19
N THR A 82 -1.94 7.56 8.54
CA THR A 82 -2.19 8.63 7.56
C THR A 82 -1.35 8.44 6.32
N SER A 83 -2.00 8.45 5.16
CA SER A 83 -1.35 8.97 3.96
C SER A 83 -1.26 10.49 4.13
N GLU A 84 -0.05 11.04 4.21
CA GLU A 84 0.13 12.50 4.23
C GLU A 84 -0.60 13.11 3.04
N THR A 85 -1.33 14.21 3.24
CA THR A 85 -1.90 14.94 2.11
C THR A 85 -0.79 15.55 1.27
N ARG A 86 -1.07 15.85 0.00
CA ARG A 86 -0.10 16.51 -0.88
C ARG A 86 0.49 17.76 -0.22
N GLU A 87 -0.34 18.56 0.42
CA GLU A 87 0.06 19.80 1.09
C GLU A 87 0.97 19.52 2.29
N GLN A 88 0.72 18.44 3.05
CA GLN A 88 1.58 18.02 4.16
C GLN A 88 2.95 17.56 3.68
N VAL A 89 3.01 16.78 2.59
CA VAL A 89 4.28 16.33 1.99
C VAL A 89 5.07 17.53 1.46
N LEU A 90 4.41 18.45 0.74
CA LEU A 90 5.08 19.64 0.18
C LEU A 90 5.52 20.64 1.25
N ALA A 91 4.82 20.72 2.38
CA ALA A 91 5.18 21.58 3.50
C ALA A 91 6.25 20.98 4.42
N ASN A 92 6.56 19.68 4.27
CA ASN A 92 7.55 19.00 5.09
C ASN A 92 8.98 19.38 4.65
N PRO A 93 9.74 20.13 5.47
CA PRO A 93 11.11 20.54 5.10
C PRO A 93 12.09 19.37 5.03
N ASP A 94 11.78 18.25 5.69
CA ASP A 94 12.59 17.03 5.66
C ASP A 94 12.24 16.13 4.46
N ALA A 95 11.18 16.44 3.71
CA ALA A 95 10.85 15.71 2.49
C ALA A 95 11.92 15.97 1.42
N ARG A 96 12.35 14.90 0.76
CA ARG A 96 13.34 14.99 -0.31
C ARG A 96 12.78 15.79 -1.49
N GLN A 97 13.34 16.96 -1.74
CA GLN A 97 13.03 17.78 -2.92
C GLN A 97 14.09 17.55 -4.00
N VAL A 98 13.65 17.19 -5.21
CA VAL A 98 14.54 16.94 -6.34
C VAL A 98 14.04 17.67 -7.57
N GLU A 99 14.84 18.59 -8.08
CA GLU A 99 14.63 19.22 -9.37
C GLU A 99 15.57 18.58 -10.40
N SER A 100 15.01 17.97 -11.45
CA SER A 100 15.80 17.35 -12.51
C SER A 100 15.03 17.23 -13.82
N PHE A 101 15.70 16.73 -14.88
CA PHE A 101 15.04 16.21 -16.06
C PHE A 101 14.76 14.73 -15.87
N TRP A 102 13.49 14.38 -15.99
CA TRP A 102 12.98 13.04 -15.76
C TRP A 102 12.52 12.43 -17.09
N GLU A 103 13.03 11.25 -17.41
CA GLU A 103 12.57 10.43 -18.54
C GLU A 103 11.49 9.46 -18.08
N VAL A 104 10.40 9.34 -18.84
CA VAL A 104 9.35 8.35 -18.60
C VAL A 104 9.82 6.99 -19.11
N LEU A 105 10.00 6.04 -18.19
CA LEU A 105 10.41 4.67 -18.51
C LEU A 105 9.23 3.76 -18.86
N GLY A 106 8.05 4.07 -18.34
CA GLY A 106 6.85 3.27 -18.58
C GLY A 106 5.67 3.70 -17.71
N GLU A 107 4.53 3.09 -17.99
CA GLU A 107 3.27 3.42 -17.35
C GLU A 107 2.43 2.16 -17.11
N LYS A 108 1.59 2.19 -16.07
CA LYS A 108 0.63 1.13 -15.74
C LYS A 108 -0.66 1.74 -15.23
N ILE A 109 -1.75 1.40 -15.90
CA ILE A 109 -3.10 1.84 -15.52
C ILE A 109 -3.86 0.63 -14.98
N GLU A 110 -4.38 0.75 -13.76
CA GLU A 110 -5.17 -0.29 -13.09
C GLU A 110 -6.48 0.28 -12.57
N SER A 111 -7.60 -0.29 -13.04
CA SER A 111 -8.91 0.00 -12.48
C SER A 111 -9.16 -0.84 -11.24
N ARG A 112 -9.37 -0.16 -10.11
CA ARG A 112 -9.74 -0.77 -8.84
C ARG A 112 -11.24 -1.10 -8.81
N ARG A 113 -11.63 -2.00 -7.90
CA ARG A 113 -13.04 -2.44 -7.75
C ARG A 113 -13.97 -1.35 -7.22
N ASP A 114 -13.42 -0.32 -6.58
CA ASP A 114 -14.14 0.88 -6.14
C ASP A 114 -14.37 1.89 -7.29
N GLY A 115 -13.91 1.57 -8.51
CA GLY A 115 -14.03 2.44 -9.68
C GLY A 115 -12.89 3.45 -9.80
N LEU A 116 -11.98 3.49 -8.84
CA LEU A 116 -10.79 4.35 -8.89
C LEU A 116 -9.81 3.83 -9.95
N VAL A 117 -9.26 4.72 -10.76
CA VAL A 117 -8.26 4.36 -11.77
C VAL A 117 -6.92 4.83 -11.29
N SER A 118 -6.03 3.90 -10.93
CA SER A 118 -4.67 4.24 -10.57
C SER A 118 -3.79 4.24 -11.82
N HIS A 119 -3.03 5.31 -12.02
CA HIS A 119 -2.03 5.43 -13.07
C HIS A 119 -0.65 5.58 -12.40
N SER A 120 0.20 4.58 -12.61
CA SER A 120 1.61 4.61 -12.19
C SER A 120 2.49 5.00 -13.37
N THR A 121 3.33 6.02 -13.22
CA THR A 121 4.32 6.43 -14.22
C THR A 121 5.72 6.38 -13.62
N TRP A 122 6.61 5.55 -14.18
CA TRP A 122 7.98 5.40 -13.70
C TRP A 122 8.91 6.39 -14.38
N LEU A 123 9.74 7.06 -13.59
CA LEU A 123 10.61 8.14 -14.01
C LEU A 123 12.08 7.82 -13.69
N LEU A 124 12.99 8.13 -14.62
CA LEU A 124 14.44 8.09 -14.44
C LEU A 124 15.02 9.49 -14.45
N ASP A 125 15.81 9.81 -13.43
CA ASP A 125 16.58 11.06 -13.39
C ASP A 125 17.77 10.98 -14.37
N LEU A 126 17.82 11.93 -15.31
CA LEU A 126 18.87 12.01 -16.33
C LEU A 126 20.10 12.83 -15.91
N LYS A 127 20.03 13.59 -14.80
CA LYS A 127 21.11 14.48 -14.36
C LYS A 127 21.88 13.96 -13.15
N SER A 128 21.29 13.06 -12.36
CA SER A 128 21.97 12.51 -11.18
C SER A 128 23.17 11.63 -11.57
N THR A 129 24.28 11.77 -10.84
CA THR A 129 25.50 10.96 -11.01
C THR A 129 25.24 9.46 -10.81
N THR A 130 24.28 9.14 -9.94
CA THR A 130 23.74 7.79 -9.77
C THR A 130 22.28 7.77 -10.21
N PRO A 131 21.83 6.75 -10.97
CA PRO A 131 20.44 6.67 -11.42
C PRO A 131 19.47 6.78 -10.25
N GLN A 132 18.61 7.79 -10.28
CA GLN A 132 17.51 7.93 -9.33
C GLN A 132 16.21 7.58 -10.04
N PHE A 133 15.34 6.85 -9.34
CA PHE A 133 14.04 6.46 -9.86
C PHE A 133 12.95 7.08 -9.00
N ALA A 134 11.88 7.49 -9.66
CA ALA A 134 10.65 7.93 -9.01
C ALA A 134 9.44 7.24 -9.66
N VAL A 135 8.33 7.22 -8.93
CA VAL A 135 7.03 6.84 -9.48
C VAL A 135 6.04 7.95 -9.17
N LEU A 136 5.35 8.44 -10.21
CA LEU A 136 4.19 9.30 -10.07
C LEU A 136 2.96 8.39 -9.97
N LEU A 137 2.14 8.61 -8.95
CA LEU A 137 0.90 7.88 -8.72
C LEU A 137 -0.27 8.85 -8.81
N ASP A 138 -1.04 8.73 -9.88
CA ASP A 138 -2.30 9.45 -10.08
C ASP A 138 -3.50 8.51 -9.82
N TYR A 139 -4.59 9.05 -9.26
CA TYR A 139 -5.80 8.30 -8.86
C TYR A 139 -7.08 9.02 -9.26
#